data_AF-A0A6V7M0X6-F1
#
_entry.id   AF-A0A6V7M0X6-F1
#
_cell.length_a   1.000
_cell.length_b   1.000
_cell.length_c   1.000
_cell.angle_alpha   90.00
_cell.angle_beta   90.00
_cell.angle_gamma   90.00
#
_symmetry.space_group_name_H-M   'P 1'
#
loop_
_entity.id
_entity.type
_entity.pdbx_description
1 polymer ?
#
loop_
_entity_poly.entity_id
_entity_poly.type
_entity_poly.pdbx_seq_one_letter_code
_entity_poly.pdbx_strand_id
1 'polypeptide(L)'
;VIKTYAWEKPFSKIVSFTRKVEIKEIKKSSYFRGLYLSVMVFTERTTLFFALISFVLMNNPMSAEISFASATYFNLLQMTVAICLPQALILCGEALISIKRLE
;
A
#
# COMPACT_ATOMS: atom_id res chain seq x y z
N VAL A 1 17.53 39.09 12.52
CA VAL A 1 18.15 38.06 13.40
C VAL A 1 19.07 37.11 12.62
N ILE A 2 18.60 36.26 11.70
CA ILE A 2 19.50 35.34 10.95
C ILE A 2 20.53 36.10 10.10
N LYS A 3 20.08 37.14 9.38
CA LYS A 3 20.93 37.98 8.53
C LYS A 3 21.80 38.96 9.33
N THR A 4 21.31 39.42 10.49
CA THR A 4 22.00 40.37 11.37
C THR A 4 23.12 39.70 12.19
N TYR A 5 23.05 38.39 12.42
CA TYR A 5 24.10 37.60 13.08
C TYR A 5 24.91 36.74 12.10
N ALA A 6 24.73 36.89 10.77
CA ALA A 6 25.40 36.09 9.73
C ALA A 6 25.22 34.56 9.86
N TRP A 7 24.09 34.10 10.41
CA TRP A 7 23.78 32.68 10.63
C TRP A 7 23.34 31.92 9.36
N GLU A 8 23.38 32.53 8.18
CA GLU A 8 22.89 31.94 6.93
C GLU A 8 23.59 30.61 6.59
N LYS A 9 24.93 30.57 6.69
CA LYS A 9 25.73 29.36 6.42
C LYS A 9 25.48 28.23 7.44
N PRO A 10 25.56 28.46 8.77
CA PRO A 10 25.28 27.39 9.74
C PRO A 10 23.83 26.91 9.68
N PHE A 11 22.86 27.81 9.49
CA PHE A 11 21.45 27.43 9.34
C PHE A 11 21.21 26.58 8.09
N SER A 12 21.80 26.96 6.94
CA SER A 12 21.76 26.16 5.71
C SER A 12 22.36 24.76 5.90
N LYS A 13 23.44 24.64 6.68
CA LYS A 13 24.06 23.35 7.01
C LYS A 13 23.14 22.46 7.84
N ILE A 14 22.42 23.03 8.82
CA ILE A 14 21.46 22.29 9.66
C ILE A 14 20.28 21.81 8.81
N VAL A 15 19.67 22.70 8.01
CA VAL A 15 18.53 22.37 7.15
C VAL A 15 18.89 21.29 6.13
N SER A 16 20.07 21.39 5.51
CA SER A 16 20.53 20.38 4.54
C SER A 16 20.81 19.02 5.20
N PHE A 17 21.29 18.99 6.44
CA PHE A 17 21.44 17.74 7.19
C PHE A 17 20.09 17.11 7.52
N THR A 18 19.16 17.89 8.08
CA THR A 18 17.80 17.42 8.39
C THR A 18 17.09 16.90 7.15
N ARG A 19 17.19 17.61 6.01
CA ARG A 19 16.57 17.19 4.75
C ARG A 19 17.13 15.87 4.22
N LYS A 20 18.43 15.60 4.41
CA LYS A 20 19.02 14.31 4.02
C LYS A 20 18.42 13.15 4.83
N VAL A 21 18.20 13.35 6.12
CA VAL A 21 17.58 12.34 7.00
C VAL A 21 16.12 12.12 6.62
N GLU A 22 15.37 13.21 6.41
CA GLU A 22 13.97 13.17 5.98
C GLU A 22 13.80 12.40 4.66
N ILE A 23 14.58 12.74 3.63
CA ILE A 23 14.53 12.07 2.32
C ILE A 23 14.86 10.57 2.45
N LYS A 24 15.79 10.18 3.33
CA LYS A 24 16.14 8.77 3.54
C LYS A 24 14.93 7.96 4.03
N GLU A 25 14.16 8.50 4.97
CA GLU A 25 12.98 7.83 5.50
C GLU A 25 11.80 7.87 4.50
N ILE A 26 11.58 9.00 3.82
CA ILE A 26 10.59 9.10 2.74
C ILE A 26 10.88 8.05 1.64
N LYS A 27 12.16 7.88 1.28
CA LYS A 27 12.56 6.92 0.25
C LYS A 27 12.25 5.48 0.65
N LYS A 28 12.53 5.09 1.90
CA LYS A 28 12.16 3.77 2.42
C LYS A 28 10.65 3.55 2.37
N SER A 29 9.87 4.52 2.87
CA SER A 29 8.40 4.47 2.83
C SER A 29 7.87 4.32 1.39
N SER A 30 8.45 5.07 0.45
CA SER A 30 8.11 4.97 -0.97
C SER A 30 8.42 3.59 -1.56
N TYR A 31 9.55 2.97 -1.20
CA TYR A 31 9.86 1.60 -1.61
C TYR A 31 8.86 0.58 -1.06
N PHE A 32 8.52 0.66 0.23
CA PHE A 32 7.50 -0.22 0.82
C PHE A 32 6.14 -0.04 0.14
N ARG A 33 5.75 1.20 -0.17
CA ARG A 33 4.51 1.48 -0.90
C ARG A 33 4.53 0.89 -2.32
N GLY A 34 5.65 1.01 -3.03
CA GLY A 34 5.82 0.41 -4.35
C GLY A 34 5.74 -1.12 -4.32
N LEU A 35 6.39 -1.75 -3.34
CA LEU A 35 6.33 -3.19 -3.13
C LEU A 35 4.91 -3.65 -2.79
N TYR A 36 4.22 -2.94 -1.87
CA TYR A 36 2.84 -3.20 -1.51
C TYR A 36 1.91 -3.21 -2.72
N LEU A 37 1.96 -2.16 -3.54
CA LEU A 37 1.13 -2.06 -4.75
C LEU A 37 1.44 -3.18 -5.76
N SER A 38 2.71 -3.53 -5.92
CA SER A 38 3.14 -4.59 -6.82
C SER A 38 2.64 -5.97 -6.37
N VAL A 39 2.77 -6.27 -5.07
CA VAL A 39 2.28 -7.52 -4.47
C VAL A 39 0.76 -7.60 -4.58
N MET A 40 0.04 -6.50 -4.38
CA MET A 40 -1.42 -6.46 -4.48
C MET A 40 -1.92 -6.87 -5.88
N VAL A 41 -1.28 -6.37 -6.94
CA VAL A 41 -1.63 -6.74 -8.33
C VAL A 41 -1.24 -8.19 -8.65
N PHE A 42 -0.08 -8.65 -8.15
CA PHE A 42 0.36 -10.01 -8.39
C PHE A 42 -0.55 -11.04 -7.70
N THR A 43 -0.97 -10.74 -6.48
CA THR A 43 -1.77 -11.64 -5.62
C THR A 43 -3.11 -11.99 -6.26
N GLU A 44 -3.75 -11.04 -6.94
CA GLU A 44 -5.00 -11.27 -7.69
C GLU A 44 -4.85 -12.37 -8.74
N ARG A 45 -3.87 -12.20 -9.63
CA ARG A 45 -3.64 -13.10 -10.76
C ARG A 45 -3.23 -14.49 -10.28
N THR A 46 -2.40 -14.56 -9.24
CA THR A 46 -2.00 -15.84 -8.66
C THR A 46 -3.15 -16.53 -7.95
N THR A 47 -3.99 -15.81 -7.21
CA THR A 47 -5.11 -16.42 -6.47
C THR A 47 -6.12 -17.05 -7.41
N LEU A 48 -6.48 -16.33 -8.49
CA LEU A 48 -7.35 -16.86 -9.54
C LEU A 48 -6.73 -18.10 -10.20
N PHE A 49 -5.43 -18.05 -10.53
CA PHE A 49 -4.73 -19.18 -11.13
C PHE A 49 -4.74 -20.42 -10.23
N PHE A 50 -4.42 -20.27 -8.94
CA PHE A 50 -4.47 -21.38 -7.99
C PHE A 50 -5.88 -21.93 -7.79
N ALA A 51 -6.90 -21.07 -7.78
CA ALA A 51 -8.30 -21.48 -7.66
C ALA A 51 -8.77 -22.29 -8.88
N LEU A 52 -8.36 -21.90 -10.08
CA LEU A 52 -8.66 -22.68 -11.29
C LEU A 52 -7.91 -24.01 -11.29
N ILE A 53 -6.62 -24.02 -10.92
CA ILE A 53 -5.84 -25.25 -10.83
C ILE A 53 -6.47 -26.24 -9.84
N SER A 54 -6.82 -25.79 -8.63
CA SER A 54 -7.43 -26.67 -7.63
C SER A 54 -8.76 -27.26 -8.12
N PHE A 55 -9.53 -26.48 -8.87
CA PHE A 55 -10.78 -26.94 -9.49
C PHE A 55 -10.56 -28.06 -10.52
N VAL A 56 -9.52 -27.95 -11.36
CA VAL A 56 -9.12 -29.02 -12.30
C VAL A 56 -8.64 -30.26 -11.55
N LEU A 57 -7.81 -30.10 -10.51
CA LEU A 57 -7.27 -31.23 -9.76
C LEU A 57 -8.38 -32.05 -9.06
N MET A 58 -9.50 -31.41 -8.71
CA MET A 58 -10.69 -32.09 -8.18
C MET A 58 -11.50 -32.86 -9.25
N ASN A 59 -11.02 -32.96 -10.49
CA ASN A 59 -11.69 -33.61 -11.63
C ASN A 59 -13.07 -33.01 -11.95
N ASN A 60 -13.30 -31.72 -11.63
CA ASN A 60 -14.53 -31.05 -12.03
C ASN A 60 -14.47 -30.63 -13.51
N PRO A 61 -15.60 -30.71 -14.24
CA PRO A 61 -15.65 -30.24 -15.62
C PRO A 61 -15.49 -28.72 -15.68
N MET A 62 -14.40 -28.26 -16.30
CA MET A 62 -14.15 -26.86 -16.58
C MET A 62 -15.11 -26.38 -17.68
N SER A 63 -16.16 -25.65 -17.29
CA SER A 63 -17.00 -24.90 -18.22
C SER A 63 -16.58 -23.43 -18.26
N ALA A 64 -16.69 -22.80 -19.43
CA ALA A 64 -16.38 -21.38 -19.63
C ALA A 64 -17.18 -20.49 -18.67
N GLU A 65 -18.44 -20.85 -18.40
CA GLU A 65 -19.32 -20.14 -17.46
C GLU A 65 -18.74 -20.08 -16.04
N ILE A 66 -18.26 -21.21 -15.53
CA ILE A 66 -17.72 -21.32 -14.16
C ILE A 66 -16.42 -20.52 -14.04
N SER A 67 -15.53 -20.64 -15.04
CA SER A 67 -14.27 -19.91 -15.04
C SER A 67 -14.48 -18.39 -15.08
N PHE A 68 -15.40 -17.91 -15.92
CA PHE A 68 -15.71 -16.48 -16.04
C PHE A 68 -16.40 -15.93 -14.79
N ALA A 69 -17.35 -16.69 -14.23
CA ALA A 69 -18.00 -16.33 -12.97
C ALA A 69 -16.97 -16.25 -11.82
N SER A 70 -16.09 -17.24 -11.69
CA SER A 70 -15.04 -17.25 -10.66
C SER A 70 -14.11 -16.04 -10.78
N ALA A 71 -13.68 -15.69 -11.99
CA ALA A 71 -12.85 -14.52 -12.24
C ALA A 71 -13.52 -13.22 -11.79
N THR A 72 -14.83 -13.11 -12.02
CA THR A 72 -15.64 -11.96 -11.62
C THR A 72 -15.75 -11.84 -10.10
N TYR A 73 -16.02 -12.96 -9.41
CA TYR A 73 -16.07 -12.98 -7.94
C TYR A 73 -14.73 -12.64 -7.29
N PHE A 74 -13.61 -13.18 -7.81
CA PHE A 74 -12.29 -12.86 -7.29
C PHE A 74 -11.91 -11.39 -7.48
N ASN A 75 -12.31 -10.77 -8.60
CA ASN A 75 -12.14 -9.33 -8.82
C ASN A 75 -12.89 -8.50 -7.76
N LEU A 76 -14.15 -8.84 -7.49
CA LEU A 76 -14.95 -8.16 -6.46
C LEU A 76 -14.35 -8.35 -5.06
N LEU A 77 -13.91 -9.58 -4.76
CA LEU A 77 -13.28 -9.91 -3.48
C LEU A 77 -11.99 -9.12 -3.28
N GLN A 78 -11.16 -8.99 -4.32
CA GLN A 78 -9.94 -8.20 -4.24
C GLN A 78 -10.23 -6.72 -3.99
N MET A 79 -11.19 -6.13 -4.72
CA MET A 79 -11.55 -4.73 -4.53
C MET A 79 -11.96 -4.45 -3.08
N THR A 80 -12.73 -5.35 -2.48
CA THR A 80 -13.21 -5.20 -1.10
C THR A 80 -12.13 -5.50 -0.05
N VAL A 81 -11.47 -6.66 -0.16
CA VAL A 81 -10.56 -7.18 0.88
C VAL A 81 -9.13 -6.67 0.72
N ALA A 82 -8.61 -6.54 -0.50
CA ALA A 82 -7.23 -6.15 -0.74
C ALA A 82 -7.05 -4.63 -0.84
N ILE A 83 -8.10 -3.87 -1.21
CA ILE A 83 -8.02 -2.42 -1.40
C ILE A 83 -8.80 -1.66 -0.33
N CYS A 84 -10.12 -1.85 -0.25
CA CYS A 84 -10.96 -1.04 0.63
C CYS A 84 -10.67 -1.29 2.11
N LEU A 85 -10.52 -2.55 2.52
CA LEU A 85 -10.34 -2.91 3.94
C LEU A 85 -9.03 -2.37 4.54
N PRO A 86 -7.84 -2.55 3.92
CA PRO A 86 -6.60 -1.99 4.45
C PRO A 86 -6.64 -0.46 4.49
N GLN A 87 -7.20 0.16 3.45
CA GLN A 87 -7.32 1.61 3.38
C GLN A 87 -8.23 2.16 4.49
N ALA A 88 -9.37 1.50 4.75
CA ALA A 88 -10.25 1.86 5.85
C ALA A 88 -9.55 1.73 7.20
N LEU A 89 -8.79 0.66 7.44
CA LEU A 89 -8.02 0.47 8.68
C LEU A 89 -6.98 1.58 8.90
N ILE A 90 -6.26 1.97 7.84
CA ILE A 90 -5.26 3.06 7.91
C ILE A 90 -5.96 4.37 8.28
N LEU A 91 -7.05 4.73 7.60
CA LEU A 91 -7.83 5.94 7.87
C LEU A 91 -8.42 5.95 9.28
N CYS A 92 -8.96 4.82 9.75
CA CYS A 92 -9.44 4.68 11.12
C CYS A 92 -8.30 4.92 12.14
N GLY A 93 -7.12 4.35 11.91
CA GLY A 93 -5.96 4.56 12.77
C GLY A 93 -5.50 6.03 12.82
N GLU A 94 -5.43 6.68 11.66
CA GLU A 94 -5.09 8.11 11.57
C GLU A 94 -6.13 8.99 12.26
N ALA A 95 -7.42 8.68 12.09
CA ALA A 95 -8.51 9.40 12.75
C ALA A 95 -8.45 9.27 14.27
N LEU A 96 -8.21 8.06 14.81
CA LEU A 96 -8.08 7.82 16.24
C LEU A 96 -6.92 8.60 16.86
N ILE A 97 -5.75 8.60 16.20
CA ILE A 97 -4.59 9.37 16.66
C ILE A 97 -4.86 10.87 16.58
N SER A 98 -5.58 11.33 15.55
CA SER A 98 -5.94 12.74 15.39
C SER A 98 -6.87 13.20 16.50
N ILE A 99 -7.88 12.40 16.87
CA ILE A 99 -8.79 12.67 17.98
C ILE A 99 -8.00 12.72 19.30
N LYS A 100 -7.12 11.75 19.55
CA LYS A 100 -6.29 11.70 20.76
C LYS A 100 -5.32 12.88 20.91
N ARG A 101 -4.99 13.59 19.82
CA ARG A 101 -4.18 14.82 19.88
C ARG A 101 -4.98 16.07 20.18
N LEU A 102 -6.30 16.03 19.98
CA LEU A 102 -7.23 17.14 20.22
C LEU A 102 -7.76 17.13 21.66
N GLU A 103 -7.90 15.95 22.25
CA GLU A 103 -8.14 15.75 23.69
C GLU A 103 -6.90 16.13 24.52
#